data_AF-A0A842WK16-F1
#
_entry.id   AF-A0A842WK16-F1
#
_cell.length_a   1.000
_cell.length_b   1.000
_cell.length_c   1.000
_cell.angle_alpha   90.00
_cell.angle_beta   90.00
_cell.angle_gamma   90.00
#
_symmetry.space_group_name_H-M   'P 1'
#
loop_
_entity.id
_entity.type
_entity.pdbx_description
1 polymer ?
#
loop_
_entity_poly.entity_id
_entity_poly.type
_entity_poly.pdbx_seq_one_letter_code
_entity_poly.pdbx_strand_id
1 'polypeptide(L)'
;MQKSFYDVDLEEKTVDDLEELSIGKRTLQFVHAQFLHWPETMMTYLVEDEIVFSCDAFGSFGALNGKHFDDEINMEMIEKESRRYLSAIITSYLRFVQRAIAKVKDLGIGIKMIAPSHGPIYRKDPMWVVNHYDQWSRDELDKHVAIVYGSMYGFNQRTALLLKKELLELDVEVRIHNVSYTEMSKVLVDSVRAGVLVIGTPTYDAHPFPKIWGYVNEVCGKRFPKRPIFLFGNMGWGGGGVRKLKAQLEDSRYQVMEPIVKVKARPTEENKAEIKKLAKTIAEQLPK
;
A
#
# COMPACT_ATOMS: atom_id res chain seq x y z
N MET A 1 4.40 -0.43 -29.23
CA MET A 1 4.82 0.43 -28.09
C MET A 1 6.28 0.85 -28.23
N GLN A 2 7.22 -0.06 -28.51
CA GLN A 2 8.63 0.24 -28.74
C GLN A 2 8.90 1.26 -29.86
N LYS A 3 8.28 1.09 -31.05
CA LYS A 3 8.34 2.09 -32.15
C LYS A 3 7.76 3.46 -31.79
N SER A 4 7.01 3.56 -30.68
CA SER A 4 6.49 4.83 -30.16
C SER A 4 7.49 5.54 -29.24
N PHE A 5 8.53 4.84 -28.77
CA PHE A 5 9.56 5.37 -27.86
C PHE A 5 10.96 5.44 -28.48
N TYR A 6 11.27 4.57 -29.45
CA TYR A 6 12.60 4.47 -30.06
C TYR A 6 12.50 4.38 -31.59
N ASP A 7 13.35 5.14 -32.27
CA ASP A 7 13.49 5.18 -33.73
C ASP A 7 14.61 4.22 -34.20
N VAL A 8 14.53 2.97 -33.73
CA VAL A 8 15.48 1.90 -34.10
C VAL A 8 14.68 0.62 -34.34
N ASP A 9 14.89 -0.03 -35.49
CA ASP A 9 14.37 -1.38 -35.72
C ASP A 9 15.22 -2.37 -34.94
N LEU A 10 14.63 -2.95 -33.90
CA LEU A 10 15.28 -3.94 -33.04
C LEU A 10 14.70 -5.31 -33.39
N GLU A 11 15.57 -6.32 -33.52
CA GLU A 11 15.12 -7.70 -33.68
C GLU A 11 14.54 -8.20 -32.35
N GLU A 12 13.29 -8.66 -32.37
CA GLU A 12 12.58 -9.13 -31.20
C GLU A 12 12.60 -10.67 -31.14
N LYS A 13 12.85 -11.22 -29.94
CA LYS A 13 12.65 -12.64 -29.66
C LYS A 13 11.70 -12.77 -28.46
N THR A 14 10.53 -13.35 -28.69
CA THR A 14 9.63 -13.78 -27.61
C THR A 14 10.25 -14.93 -26.86
N VAL A 15 10.15 -14.92 -25.53
CA VAL A 15 10.63 -15.98 -24.65
C VAL A 15 9.48 -16.64 -23.91
N ASP A 16 9.45 -17.97 -23.91
CA ASP A 16 8.47 -18.74 -23.15
C ASP A 16 8.84 -18.83 -21.67
N ASP A 17 7.87 -19.21 -20.83
CA ASP A 17 8.12 -19.41 -19.40
C ASP A 17 9.10 -20.58 -19.20
N LEU A 18 10.13 -20.34 -18.39
CA LEU A 18 11.27 -21.23 -18.15
C LEU A 18 12.15 -21.50 -19.38
N GLU A 19 11.99 -20.74 -20.48
CA GLU A 19 12.92 -20.83 -21.61
C GLU A 19 14.33 -20.42 -21.17
N GLU A 20 15.34 -21.13 -21.70
CA GLU A 20 16.74 -20.84 -21.47
C GLU A 20 17.41 -20.25 -22.72
N LEU A 21 18.27 -19.26 -22.50
CA LEU A 21 19.13 -18.66 -23.51
C LEU A 21 20.58 -18.70 -23.03
N SER A 22 21.38 -19.52 -23.69
CA SER A 22 22.83 -19.50 -23.48
C SER A 22 23.44 -18.24 -24.10
N ILE A 23 24.26 -17.54 -23.31
CA ILE A 23 25.05 -16.37 -23.71
C ILE A 23 26.56 -16.68 -23.66
N GLY A 24 26.92 -17.96 -23.83
CA GLY A 24 28.30 -18.45 -23.78
C GLY A 24 28.53 -19.31 -22.54
N LYS A 25 29.32 -18.84 -21.58
CA LYS A 25 29.60 -19.54 -20.31
C LYS A 25 28.46 -19.44 -19.29
N ARG A 26 27.38 -18.76 -19.66
CA ARG A 26 26.27 -18.36 -18.80
C ARG A 26 24.95 -18.63 -19.50
N THR A 27 23.92 -18.87 -18.70
CA THR A 27 22.57 -19.20 -19.16
C THR A 27 21.56 -18.30 -18.46
N LEU A 28 20.73 -17.63 -19.26
CA LEU A 28 19.59 -16.85 -18.78
C LEU A 28 18.34 -17.72 -18.86
N GLN A 29 17.63 -17.91 -17.76
CA GLN A 29 16.33 -18.55 -17.72
C GLN A 29 15.25 -17.49 -17.45
N PHE A 30 14.18 -17.47 -18.25
CA PHE A 30 13.12 -16.46 -18.12
C PHE A 30 11.96 -17.00 -17.28
N VAL A 31 11.55 -16.29 -16.24
CA VAL A 31 10.46 -16.70 -15.35
C VAL A 31 9.33 -15.70 -15.47
N HIS A 32 8.21 -16.09 -16.10
CA HIS A 32 7.05 -15.23 -16.24
C HIS A 32 6.42 -14.92 -14.88
N ALA A 33 6.12 -13.64 -14.65
CA ALA A 33 5.55 -13.09 -13.43
C ALA A 33 4.43 -12.09 -13.77
N GLN A 34 3.49 -12.52 -14.62
CA GLN A 34 2.44 -11.67 -15.17
C GLN A 34 1.63 -10.96 -14.07
N PHE A 35 1.30 -9.70 -14.32
CA PHE A 35 0.62 -8.78 -13.40
C PHE A 35 1.41 -8.46 -12.12
N LEU A 36 2.74 -8.53 -12.14
CA LEU A 36 3.61 -8.10 -11.04
C LEU A 36 4.56 -6.96 -11.45
N HIS A 37 4.11 -5.78 -11.84
CA HIS A 37 2.75 -5.24 -11.76
C HIS A 37 2.12 -4.96 -13.13
N TRP A 38 2.82 -5.33 -14.22
CA TRP A 38 2.35 -5.18 -15.60
C TRP A 38 1.95 -6.55 -16.17
N PRO A 39 1.01 -6.60 -17.13
CA PRO A 39 0.59 -7.87 -17.74
C PRO A 39 1.73 -8.73 -18.27
N GLU A 40 2.78 -8.10 -18.80
CA GLU A 40 3.92 -8.72 -19.46
C GLU A 40 5.12 -9.02 -18.54
N THR A 41 5.05 -8.70 -17.25
CA THR A 41 6.23 -8.80 -16.38
C THR A 41 6.82 -10.22 -16.36
N MET A 42 8.15 -10.29 -16.49
CA MET A 42 8.96 -11.48 -16.28
C MET A 42 10.22 -11.12 -15.49
N MET A 43 10.81 -12.13 -14.86
CA MET A 43 12.13 -12.05 -14.23
C MET A 43 13.13 -12.84 -15.08
N THR A 44 14.41 -12.47 -14.97
CA THR A 44 15.50 -13.23 -15.61
C THR A 44 16.38 -13.81 -14.53
N TYR A 45 16.62 -15.11 -14.58
CA TYR A 45 17.49 -15.82 -13.67
C TYR A 45 18.78 -16.20 -14.39
N LEU A 46 19.93 -15.83 -13.81
CA LEU A 46 21.24 -16.22 -14.29
C LEU A 46 21.66 -17.50 -13.55
N VAL A 47 21.65 -18.61 -14.27
CA VAL A 47 21.68 -19.97 -13.69
C VAL A 47 22.96 -20.24 -12.90
N GLU A 48 24.12 -19.97 -13.51
CA GLU A 48 25.42 -20.35 -12.94
C GLU A 48 25.82 -19.51 -11.72
N ASP A 49 25.39 -18.24 -11.69
CA ASP A 49 25.72 -17.29 -10.61
C ASP A 49 24.57 -17.16 -9.58
N GLU A 50 23.43 -17.82 -9.82
CA GLU A 50 22.23 -17.79 -8.98
C GLU A 50 21.71 -16.35 -8.70
N ILE A 51 21.67 -15.53 -9.75
CA ILE A 51 21.23 -14.11 -9.69
C ILE A 51 19.84 -13.96 -10.29
N VAL A 52 18.91 -13.33 -9.55
CA VAL A 52 17.58 -12.97 -10.06
C VAL A 52 17.56 -11.48 -10.42
N PHE A 53 17.34 -11.18 -11.69
CA PHE A 53 16.98 -9.84 -12.17
C PHE A 53 15.46 -9.69 -12.11
N SER A 54 14.96 -9.07 -11.06
CA SER A 54 13.53 -9.11 -10.68
C SER A 54 12.68 -7.99 -11.27
N CYS A 55 13.30 -7.07 -12.02
CA CYS A 55 12.64 -5.83 -12.49
C CYS A 55 12.03 -5.08 -11.28
N ASP A 56 10.78 -4.66 -11.35
CA ASP A 56 10.10 -3.88 -10.31
C ASP A 56 9.84 -4.65 -9.01
N ALA A 57 9.79 -5.99 -9.06
CA ALA A 57 9.65 -6.78 -7.85
C ALA A 57 10.87 -6.61 -6.95
N PHE A 58 10.65 -6.54 -5.64
CA PHE A 58 11.68 -6.33 -4.61
C PHE A 58 12.36 -4.93 -4.63
N GLY A 59 11.81 -3.98 -5.39
CA GLY A 59 12.34 -2.64 -5.47
C GLY A 59 12.09 -1.75 -4.23
N SER A 60 12.72 -0.58 -4.24
CA SER A 60 12.49 0.49 -3.26
C SER A 60 12.47 1.86 -3.94
N PHE A 61 11.83 2.85 -3.32
CA PHE A 61 12.02 4.24 -3.73
C PHE A 61 13.33 4.83 -3.20
N GLY A 62 13.80 5.90 -3.85
CA GLY A 62 14.94 6.70 -3.39
C GLY A 62 16.26 6.41 -4.11
N ALA A 63 17.11 7.43 -4.19
CA ALA A 63 18.47 7.30 -4.74
C ALA A 63 19.43 6.78 -3.66
N LEU A 64 20.30 5.83 -4.03
CA LEU A 64 21.26 5.22 -3.10
C LEU A 64 22.59 5.99 -2.97
N ASN A 65 22.75 7.08 -3.73
CA ASN A 65 23.90 8.00 -3.65
C ASN A 65 25.28 7.31 -3.76
N GLY A 66 25.41 6.38 -4.71
CA GLY A 66 26.70 5.78 -5.10
C GLY A 66 27.03 4.43 -4.46
N LYS A 67 26.24 3.97 -3.49
CA LYS A 67 26.31 2.60 -2.95
C LYS A 67 25.18 1.78 -3.54
N HIS A 68 25.42 0.51 -3.85
CA HIS A 68 24.45 -0.28 -4.61
C HIS A 68 24.01 -1.56 -3.89
N PHE A 69 24.77 -2.03 -2.90
CA PHE A 69 24.52 -3.31 -2.27
C PHE A 69 23.94 -3.17 -0.86
N ASP A 70 23.13 -4.15 -0.45
CA ASP A 70 22.47 -4.22 0.85
C ASP A 70 23.43 -4.13 2.05
N ASP A 71 24.67 -4.62 1.91
CA ASP A 71 25.71 -4.52 2.94
C ASP A 71 26.41 -3.15 3.05
N GLU A 72 26.15 -2.24 2.12
CA GLU A 72 26.81 -0.93 2.07
C GLU A 72 25.93 0.22 2.58
N ILE A 73 24.62 -0.01 2.67
CA ILE A 73 23.58 1.01 2.86
C ILE A 73 22.80 0.83 4.16
N ASN A 74 21.99 1.85 4.51
CA ASN A 74 21.08 1.76 5.64
C ASN A 74 19.82 0.96 5.27
N MET A 75 19.76 -0.30 5.68
CA MET A 75 18.62 -1.19 5.41
C MET A 75 17.32 -0.77 6.09
N GLU A 76 17.36 -0.01 7.19
CA GLU A 76 16.15 0.54 7.83
C GLU A 76 15.46 1.56 6.91
N MET A 77 16.26 2.38 6.23
CA MET A 77 15.74 3.31 5.22
C MET A 77 15.15 2.55 4.02
N ILE A 78 15.82 1.49 3.57
CA ILE A 78 15.35 0.65 2.46
C ILE A 78 14.04 -0.02 2.83
N GLU A 79 13.91 -0.61 4.01
CA GLU A 79 12.67 -1.26 4.45
C GLU A 79 11.48 -0.30 4.36
N LYS A 80 11.65 0.92 4.89
CA LYS A 80 10.62 1.95 4.84
C LYS A 80 10.23 2.31 3.41
N GLU A 81 11.20 2.50 2.52
CA GLU A 81 10.95 2.89 1.14
C GLU A 81 10.46 1.73 0.27
N SER A 82 10.84 0.48 0.56
CA SER A 82 10.30 -0.74 -0.06
C SER A 82 8.85 -0.97 0.36
N ARG A 83 8.51 -0.77 1.64
CA ARG A 83 7.11 -0.82 2.10
C ARG A 83 6.27 0.28 1.43
N ARG A 84 6.85 1.48 1.24
CA ARG A 84 6.21 2.58 0.48
C ARG A 84 6.03 2.22 -1.00
N TYR A 85 7.05 1.63 -1.63
CA TYR A 85 7.00 1.14 -3.01
C TYR A 85 5.89 0.11 -3.20
N LEU A 86 5.88 -0.94 -2.37
CA LEU A 86 4.85 -1.99 -2.39
C LEU A 86 3.45 -1.39 -2.22
N SER A 87 3.26 -0.53 -1.21
CA SER A 87 1.96 0.07 -0.89
C SER A 87 1.45 1.00 -1.99
N ALA A 88 2.35 1.74 -2.64
CA ALA A 88 2.00 2.70 -3.68
C ALA A 88 1.82 2.05 -5.06
N ILE A 89 2.63 1.04 -5.42
CA ILE A 89 2.68 0.50 -6.77
C ILE A 89 2.02 -0.88 -6.85
N ILE A 90 2.37 -1.78 -5.94
CA ILE A 90 2.10 -3.22 -6.04
C ILE A 90 0.77 -3.64 -5.39
N THR A 91 0.13 -2.79 -4.56
CA THR A 91 -1.08 -3.16 -3.79
C THR A 91 -2.20 -3.86 -4.59
N SER A 92 -2.46 -3.47 -5.84
CA SER A 92 -3.48 -4.14 -6.68
C SER A 92 -3.14 -5.61 -6.99
N TYR A 93 -1.89 -6.00 -6.78
CA TYR A 93 -1.25 -7.21 -7.27
C TYR A 93 -0.62 -8.06 -6.17
N LEU A 94 -0.93 -7.80 -4.89
CA LEU A 94 -0.34 -8.55 -3.77
C LEU A 94 -0.52 -10.09 -3.90
N ARG A 95 -1.65 -10.55 -4.43
CA ARG A 95 -1.86 -11.99 -4.71
C ARG A 95 -0.92 -12.54 -5.78
N PHE A 96 -0.47 -11.73 -6.73
CA PHE A 96 0.52 -12.12 -7.74
C PHE A 96 1.93 -12.15 -7.15
N VAL A 97 2.25 -11.30 -6.16
CA VAL A 97 3.48 -11.42 -5.35
C VAL A 97 3.55 -12.79 -4.70
N GLN A 98 2.49 -13.18 -3.98
CA GLN A 98 2.40 -14.48 -3.30
C GLN A 98 2.57 -15.66 -4.26
N ARG A 99 1.92 -15.61 -5.44
CA ARG A 99 2.07 -16.63 -6.49
C ARG A 99 3.49 -16.70 -7.05
N ALA A 100 4.12 -15.56 -7.31
CA ALA A 100 5.49 -15.51 -7.82
C ALA A 100 6.49 -16.08 -6.81
N ILE A 101 6.35 -15.73 -5.53
CA ILE A 101 7.18 -16.29 -4.45
C ILE A 101 7.00 -17.81 -4.34
N ALA A 102 5.75 -18.31 -4.39
CA ALA A 102 5.47 -19.74 -4.36
C ALA A 102 6.09 -20.46 -5.58
N LYS A 103 5.92 -19.92 -6.80
CA LYS A 103 6.51 -20.48 -8.02
C LYS A 103 8.02 -20.59 -7.92
N VAL A 104 8.71 -19.53 -7.49
CA VAL A 104 10.17 -19.53 -7.32
C VAL A 104 10.61 -20.58 -6.30
N LYS A 105 9.87 -20.72 -5.20
CA LYS A 105 10.13 -21.76 -4.18
C LYS A 105 9.96 -23.17 -4.74
N ASP A 106 8.91 -23.41 -5.53
CA ASP A 106 8.61 -24.72 -6.12
C ASP A 106 9.63 -25.13 -7.19
N LEU A 107 10.23 -24.16 -7.89
CA LEU A 107 11.33 -24.42 -8.84
C LEU A 107 12.61 -24.88 -8.15
N GLY A 108 12.76 -24.65 -6.84
CA GLY A 108 13.94 -25.09 -6.07
C GLY A 108 15.25 -24.44 -6.51
N ILE A 109 15.19 -23.27 -7.14
CA ILE A 109 16.38 -22.54 -7.60
C ILE A 109 17.15 -21.92 -6.43
N GLY A 110 18.48 -21.93 -6.52
CA GLY A 110 19.35 -21.19 -5.61
C GLY A 110 19.21 -19.69 -5.84
N ILE A 111 19.30 -18.89 -4.78
CA ILE A 111 19.28 -17.42 -4.88
C ILE A 111 20.43 -16.88 -4.04
N LYS A 112 21.51 -16.46 -4.72
CA LYS A 112 22.65 -15.77 -4.10
C LYS A 112 22.52 -14.26 -4.18
N MET A 113 21.77 -13.75 -5.16
CA MET A 113 21.61 -12.31 -5.34
C MET A 113 20.26 -11.97 -5.98
N ILE A 114 19.65 -10.87 -5.56
CA ILE A 114 18.48 -10.28 -6.21
C ILE A 114 18.82 -8.85 -6.64
N ALA A 115 18.66 -8.56 -7.93
CA ALA A 115 18.95 -7.27 -8.54
C ALA A 115 17.66 -6.67 -9.14
N PRO A 116 16.90 -5.86 -8.37
CA PRO A 116 15.73 -5.16 -8.87
C PRO A 116 16.09 -4.00 -9.81
N SER A 117 15.11 -3.47 -10.55
CA SER A 117 15.25 -2.26 -11.37
C SER A 117 15.40 -0.98 -10.54
N HIS A 118 14.99 -1.02 -9.27
CA HIS A 118 14.94 0.11 -8.36
C HIS A 118 15.41 -0.29 -6.96
N GLY A 119 16.13 0.60 -6.28
CA GLY A 119 16.67 0.29 -4.95
C GLY A 119 17.94 -0.56 -5.01
N PRO A 120 18.30 -1.24 -3.92
CA PRO A 120 19.59 -1.92 -3.82
C PRO A 120 19.59 -3.31 -4.42
N ILE A 121 20.79 -3.79 -4.72
CA ILE A 121 21.07 -5.18 -5.04
C ILE A 121 21.30 -5.93 -3.73
N TYR A 122 20.49 -6.95 -3.48
CA TYR A 122 20.58 -7.78 -2.28
C TYR A 122 21.56 -8.91 -2.53
N ARG A 123 22.81 -8.79 -2.03
CA ARG A 123 23.86 -9.81 -2.18
C ARG A 123 24.25 -10.47 -0.86
N LYS A 124 24.09 -9.78 0.26
CA LYS A 124 24.44 -10.31 1.59
C LYS A 124 23.32 -11.17 2.15
N ASP A 125 22.08 -10.73 2.02
CA ASP A 125 20.90 -11.51 2.42
C ASP A 125 19.75 -11.31 1.40
N PRO A 126 19.78 -12.00 0.24
CA PRO A 126 18.71 -11.88 -0.76
C PRO A 126 17.34 -12.32 -0.22
N MET A 127 17.31 -13.22 0.76
CA MET A 127 16.05 -13.69 1.33
C MET A 127 15.39 -12.64 2.24
N TRP A 128 16.14 -11.65 2.72
CA TRP A 128 15.59 -10.52 3.47
C TRP A 128 14.42 -9.89 2.71
N VAL A 129 14.61 -9.49 1.44
CA VAL A 129 13.55 -8.78 0.69
C VAL A 129 12.40 -9.71 0.32
N VAL A 130 12.69 -10.98 0.04
CA VAL A 130 11.66 -12.00 -0.25
C VAL A 130 10.76 -12.20 0.95
N ASN A 131 11.33 -12.35 2.15
CA ASN A 131 10.60 -12.55 3.40
C ASN A 131 9.74 -11.33 3.75
N HIS A 132 10.25 -10.10 3.54
CA HIS A 132 9.48 -8.88 3.75
C HIS A 132 8.34 -8.75 2.74
N TYR A 133 8.59 -8.99 1.45
CA TYR A 133 7.53 -8.97 0.44
C TYR A 133 6.48 -10.04 0.68
N ASP A 134 6.87 -11.25 1.09
CA ASP A 134 5.93 -12.29 1.53
C ASP A 134 5.07 -11.76 2.68
N GLN A 135 5.69 -11.32 3.77
CA GLN A 135 4.97 -10.78 4.92
C GLN A 135 4.01 -9.66 4.52
N TRP A 136 4.46 -8.68 3.75
CA TRP A 136 3.69 -7.49 3.38
C TRP A 136 2.61 -7.70 2.33
N SER A 137 2.65 -8.81 1.59
CA SER A 137 1.67 -9.13 0.55
C SER A 137 0.60 -10.14 0.96
N ARG A 138 0.67 -10.66 2.18
CA ARG A 138 -0.38 -11.51 2.75
C ARG A 138 -1.69 -10.74 2.96
N ASP A 139 -2.80 -11.48 2.89
CA ASP A 139 -4.15 -10.96 3.12
C ASP A 139 -4.43 -10.63 4.60
N GLU A 140 -3.55 -11.07 5.51
CA GLU A 140 -3.64 -10.78 6.95
C GLU A 140 -3.53 -9.27 7.21
N LEU A 141 -4.44 -8.75 8.03
CA LEU A 141 -4.44 -7.35 8.43
C LEU A 141 -3.65 -7.12 9.73
N ASP A 142 -2.99 -5.97 9.80
CA ASP A 142 -2.23 -5.51 10.95
C ASP A 142 -3.17 -5.09 12.10
N LYS A 143 -2.74 -5.26 13.35
CA LYS A 143 -3.53 -4.93 14.57
C LYS A 143 -3.49 -3.44 14.93
N HIS A 144 -3.62 -2.56 13.94
CA HIS A 144 -3.70 -1.11 14.15
C HIS A 144 -4.88 -0.48 13.41
N VAL A 145 -5.27 0.70 13.88
CA VAL A 145 -6.25 1.56 13.23
C VAL A 145 -5.52 2.64 12.45
N ALA A 146 -5.82 2.79 11.16
CA ALA A 146 -5.37 3.95 10.39
C ALA A 146 -6.48 4.98 10.25
N ILE A 147 -6.28 6.14 10.87
CA ILE A 147 -7.17 7.30 10.78
C ILE A 147 -6.65 8.23 9.70
N VAL A 148 -7.37 8.35 8.59
CA VAL A 148 -7.01 9.23 7.47
C VAL A 148 -8.06 10.32 7.34
N TYR A 149 -7.65 11.58 7.49
CA TYR A 149 -8.60 12.70 7.47
C TYR A 149 -8.07 13.92 6.73
N GLY A 150 -8.99 14.74 6.23
CA GLY A 150 -8.71 16.08 5.72
C GLY A 150 -9.24 17.16 6.66
N SER A 151 -8.66 18.35 6.64
CA SER A 151 -9.22 19.49 7.38
C SER A 151 -8.93 20.81 6.70
N MET A 152 -9.93 21.71 6.73
CA MET A 152 -9.82 23.09 6.23
C MET A 152 -9.61 24.07 7.38
N TYR A 153 -10.50 24.03 8.38
CA TYR A 153 -10.53 24.97 9.51
C TYR A 153 -10.18 24.31 10.86
N GLY A 154 -9.58 23.12 10.83
CA GLY A 154 -9.18 22.39 12.04
C GLY A 154 -10.32 21.67 12.79
N PHE A 155 -11.59 21.90 12.47
CA PHE A 155 -12.69 21.21 13.16
C PHE A 155 -12.69 19.69 12.96
N ASN A 156 -12.51 19.24 11.71
CA ASN A 156 -12.42 17.81 11.43
C ASN A 156 -11.16 17.18 12.06
N GLN A 157 -10.07 17.94 12.17
CA GLN A 157 -8.87 17.52 12.90
C GLN A 157 -9.16 17.33 14.38
N ARG A 158 -9.92 18.22 15.03
CA ARG A 158 -10.32 18.04 16.44
C ARG A 158 -11.08 16.73 16.63
N THR A 159 -12.02 16.41 15.75
CA THR A 159 -12.73 15.12 15.78
C THR A 159 -11.77 13.94 15.65
N ALA A 160 -10.84 13.98 14.69
CA ALA A 160 -9.84 12.93 14.48
C ALA A 160 -8.94 12.71 15.70
N LEU A 161 -8.49 13.80 16.34
CA LEU A 161 -7.63 13.76 17.52
C LEU A 161 -8.37 13.29 18.78
N LEU A 162 -9.65 13.67 18.94
CA LEU A 162 -10.50 13.14 19.99
C LEU A 162 -10.70 11.63 19.81
N LEU A 163 -10.97 11.17 18.59
CA LEU A 163 -11.11 9.74 18.32
C LEU A 163 -9.81 8.97 18.58
N LYS A 164 -8.67 9.52 18.14
CA LYS A 164 -7.35 8.96 18.46
C LYS A 164 -7.16 8.84 19.97
N LYS A 165 -7.50 9.87 20.75
CA LYS A 165 -7.39 9.86 22.22
C LYS A 165 -8.20 8.71 22.82
N GLU A 166 -9.46 8.57 22.45
CA GLU A 166 -10.34 7.52 22.99
C GLU A 166 -9.87 6.11 22.58
N LEU A 167 -9.30 5.94 21.38
CA LEU A 167 -8.71 4.67 20.96
C LEU A 167 -7.44 4.32 21.74
N LEU A 168 -6.58 5.31 22.02
CA LEU A 168 -5.39 5.10 22.85
C LEU A 168 -5.77 4.76 24.30
N GLU A 169 -6.86 5.29 24.84
CA GLU A 169 -7.39 4.89 26.16
C GLU A 169 -7.91 3.44 26.20
N LEU A 170 -8.09 2.82 25.03
CA LEU A 170 -8.48 1.42 24.86
C LEU A 170 -7.29 0.53 24.43
N ASP A 171 -6.06 1.02 24.59
CA ASP A 171 -4.81 0.34 24.22
C ASP A 171 -4.72 -0.06 22.73
N VAL A 172 -5.39 0.69 21.85
CA VAL A 172 -5.35 0.47 20.40
C VAL A 172 -4.17 1.21 19.77
N GLU A 173 -3.36 0.51 18.95
CA GLU A 173 -2.36 1.18 18.10
C GLU A 173 -3.06 2.03 17.03
N VAL A 174 -2.73 3.33 16.98
CA VAL A 174 -3.34 4.29 16.04
C VAL A 174 -2.27 4.99 15.20
N ARG A 175 -2.39 4.85 13.88
CA ARG A 175 -1.63 5.64 12.89
C ARG A 175 -2.56 6.70 12.30
N ILE A 176 -2.17 7.97 12.40
CA ILE A 176 -3.05 9.09 12.02
C ILE A 176 -2.40 9.96 10.95
N HIS A 177 -3.16 10.26 9.89
CA HIS A 177 -2.68 10.99 8.72
C HIS A 177 -3.63 12.14 8.37
N ASN A 178 -3.07 13.34 8.27
CA ASN A 178 -3.76 14.50 7.72
C ASN A 178 -3.39 14.67 6.25
N VAL A 179 -4.27 14.25 5.33
CA VAL A 179 -4.00 14.34 3.88
C VAL A 179 -3.92 15.79 3.39
N SER A 180 -4.35 16.79 4.19
CA SER A 180 -4.14 18.20 3.84
C SER A 180 -2.67 18.54 3.61
N TYR A 181 -1.73 17.85 4.28
CA TYR A 181 -0.29 18.13 4.20
C TYR A 181 0.60 16.88 4.04
N THR A 182 0.03 15.68 4.15
CA THR A 182 0.78 14.43 4.04
C THR A 182 0.74 13.91 2.60
N GLU A 183 1.89 13.46 2.10
CA GLU A 183 1.99 12.80 0.79
C GLU A 183 1.23 11.48 0.78
N MET A 184 0.44 11.23 -0.27
CA MET A 184 -0.44 10.06 -0.36
C MET A 184 0.32 8.74 -0.16
N SER A 185 1.48 8.55 -0.80
CA SER A 185 2.22 7.28 -0.71
C SER A 185 2.59 6.89 0.73
N LYS A 186 2.88 7.88 1.60
CA LYS A 186 3.14 7.67 3.03
C LYS A 186 1.89 7.27 3.80
N VAL A 187 0.73 7.81 3.42
CA VAL A 187 -0.57 7.43 3.99
C VAL A 187 -0.92 5.99 3.61
N LEU A 188 -0.61 5.57 2.38
CA LEU A 188 -0.90 4.22 1.91
C LEU A 188 -0.14 3.15 2.71
N VAL A 189 1.12 3.41 3.10
CA VAL A 189 1.94 2.49 3.92
C VAL A 189 1.22 2.00 5.17
N ASP A 190 0.55 2.91 5.87
CA ASP A 190 -0.19 2.60 7.09
C ASP A 190 -1.63 2.17 6.82
N SER A 191 -2.14 2.41 5.61
CA SER A 191 -3.53 2.15 5.27
C SER A 191 -3.76 0.77 4.67
N VAL A 192 -2.87 0.27 3.79
CA VAL A 192 -3.12 -0.91 2.94
C VAL A 192 -3.51 -2.13 3.77
N ARG A 193 -2.80 -2.37 4.88
CA ARG A 193 -3.01 -3.53 5.77
C ARG A 193 -3.61 -3.20 7.13
N ALA A 194 -4.00 -1.96 7.41
CA ALA A 194 -4.64 -1.63 8.69
C ALA A 194 -5.84 -2.55 8.95
N GLY A 195 -5.98 -3.05 10.17
CA GLY A 195 -7.12 -3.87 10.60
C GLY A 195 -8.44 -3.13 10.48
N VAL A 196 -8.42 -1.83 10.78
CA VAL A 196 -9.57 -0.93 10.60
C VAL A 196 -9.12 0.36 9.94
N LEU A 197 -9.90 0.83 8.95
CA LEU A 197 -9.75 2.18 8.41
C LEU A 197 -10.79 3.12 8.99
N VAL A 198 -10.36 4.31 9.37
CA VAL A 198 -11.25 5.40 9.75
C VAL A 198 -11.01 6.57 8.81
N ILE A 199 -12.04 7.00 8.09
CA ILE A 199 -11.91 8.06 7.08
C ILE A 199 -12.72 9.28 7.50
N GLY A 200 -12.02 10.40 7.67
CA GLY A 200 -12.57 11.67 8.13
C GLY A 200 -12.64 12.71 7.02
N THR A 201 -13.83 13.20 6.68
CA THR A 201 -13.97 14.23 5.63
C THR A 201 -14.81 15.43 6.07
N PRO A 202 -14.32 16.68 5.95
CA PRO A 202 -15.21 17.82 5.98
C PRO A 202 -16.02 17.85 4.68
N THR A 203 -17.20 18.45 4.74
CA THR A 203 -17.98 18.75 3.55
C THR A 203 -17.35 19.94 2.81
N TYR A 204 -17.06 19.75 1.52
CA TYR A 204 -16.55 20.75 0.59
C TYR A 204 -17.54 20.83 -0.58
N ASP A 205 -18.30 21.91 -0.71
CA ASP A 205 -19.33 22.09 -1.76
C ASP A 205 -20.28 20.89 -1.94
N ALA A 206 -20.84 20.40 -0.82
CA ALA A 206 -21.69 19.19 -0.74
C ALA A 206 -21.01 17.86 -1.12
N HIS A 207 -19.68 17.87 -1.26
CA HIS A 207 -18.82 16.74 -1.60
C HIS A 207 -17.80 16.44 -0.49
N PRO A 208 -17.10 15.29 -0.54
CA PRO A 208 -15.93 15.05 0.28
C PRO A 208 -14.84 16.08 -0.03
N PHE A 209 -13.99 16.37 0.96
CA PHE A 209 -12.78 17.13 0.72
C PHE A 209 -11.93 16.48 -0.40
N PRO A 210 -11.48 17.22 -1.43
CA PRO A 210 -10.86 16.63 -2.62
C PRO A 210 -9.72 15.65 -2.34
N LYS A 211 -8.83 15.96 -1.38
CA LYS A 211 -7.72 15.07 -1.03
C LYS A 211 -8.17 13.76 -0.36
N ILE A 212 -9.26 13.79 0.41
CA ILE A 212 -9.85 12.57 0.95
C ILE A 212 -10.56 11.79 -0.14
N TRP A 213 -11.17 12.47 -1.10
CA TRP A 213 -11.75 11.81 -2.25
C TRP A 213 -10.68 11.08 -3.08
N GLY A 214 -9.54 11.72 -3.33
CA GLY A 214 -8.37 11.09 -3.93
C GLY A 214 -7.88 9.87 -3.14
N TYR A 215 -7.81 9.95 -1.81
CA TYR A 215 -7.47 8.79 -0.98
C TYR A 215 -8.46 7.63 -1.15
N VAL A 216 -9.76 7.90 -1.19
CA VAL A 216 -10.76 6.84 -1.41
C VAL A 216 -10.67 6.25 -2.83
N ASN A 217 -10.31 7.06 -3.82
CA ASN A 217 -10.01 6.55 -5.17
C ASN A 217 -8.81 5.58 -5.14
N GLU A 218 -7.77 5.87 -4.37
CA GLU A 218 -6.63 4.95 -4.17
C GLU A 218 -7.09 3.65 -3.49
N VAL A 219 -7.86 3.73 -2.41
CA VAL A 219 -8.40 2.56 -1.68
C VAL A 219 -9.19 1.65 -2.62
N CYS A 220 -10.13 2.22 -3.39
CA CYS A 220 -10.99 1.47 -4.29
C CYS A 220 -10.24 0.98 -5.54
N GLY A 221 -9.50 1.87 -6.20
CA GLY A 221 -8.78 1.59 -7.45
C GLY A 221 -7.68 0.56 -7.27
N LYS A 222 -6.95 0.62 -6.13
CA LYS A 222 -5.92 -0.36 -5.78
C LYS A 222 -6.47 -1.60 -5.07
N ARG A 223 -7.79 -1.68 -4.89
CA ARG A 223 -8.48 -2.85 -4.33
C ARG A 223 -7.86 -3.32 -3.02
N PHE A 224 -7.70 -2.38 -2.09
CA PHE A 224 -7.21 -2.68 -0.74
C PHE A 224 -7.92 -3.90 -0.13
N PRO A 225 -7.22 -4.74 0.66
CA PRO A 225 -7.85 -5.85 1.36
C PRO A 225 -9.13 -5.46 2.10
N LYS A 226 -10.11 -6.36 2.12
CA LYS A 226 -11.42 -6.07 2.73
C LYS A 226 -11.31 -6.03 4.25
N ARG A 227 -11.94 -5.02 4.86
CA ARG A 227 -11.91 -4.74 6.29
C ARG A 227 -13.06 -3.80 6.70
N PRO A 228 -13.36 -3.70 8.00
CA PRO A 228 -14.26 -2.68 8.53
C PRO A 228 -13.74 -1.26 8.24
N ILE A 229 -14.62 -0.40 7.71
CA ILE A 229 -14.33 1.03 7.51
C ILE A 229 -15.32 1.88 8.29
N PHE A 230 -14.83 2.80 9.12
CA PHE A 230 -15.65 3.77 9.83
C PHE A 230 -15.47 5.16 9.25
N LEU A 231 -16.55 5.96 9.29
CA LEU A 231 -16.52 7.32 8.77
C LEU A 231 -16.84 8.32 9.86
N PHE A 232 -16.18 9.47 9.78
CA PHE A 232 -16.64 10.67 10.46
C PHE A 232 -16.54 11.88 9.52
N GLY A 233 -17.21 12.96 9.89
CA GLY A 233 -17.07 14.18 9.13
C GLY A 233 -17.59 15.42 9.81
N ASN A 234 -17.26 16.53 9.18
CA ASN A 234 -17.62 17.86 9.63
C ASN A 234 -18.45 18.61 8.59
N MET A 235 -19.40 19.43 9.02
CA MET A 235 -20.21 20.28 8.13
C MET A 235 -20.61 21.60 8.79
N GLY A 236 -20.80 22.64 7.97
CA GLY A 236 -21.38 23.91 8.40
C GLY A 236 -22.91 23.91 8.32
N TRP A 237 -23.45 23.46 7.18
CA TRP A 237 -24.89 23.42 6.89
C TRP A 237 -25.31 22.07 6.31
N GLY A 238 -25.55 21.98 5.00
CA GLY A 238 -26.23 20.86 4.33
C GLY A 238 -25.45 19.54 4.24
N GLY A 239 -24.17 19.54 4.63
CA GLY A 239 -23.33 18.35 4.61
C GLY A 239 -23.20 17.72 3.22
N GLY A 240 -23.05 16.39 3.18
CA GLY A 240 -23.04 15.61 1.93
C GLY A 240 -21.74 14.84 1.69
N GLY A 241 -20.61 15.31 2.22
CA GLY A 241 -19.31 14.67 2.02
C GLY A 241 -19.27 13.21 2.49
N VAL A 242 -19.62 12.97 3.76
CA VAL A 242 -19.64 11.60 4.33
C VAL A 242 -20.58 10.67 3.57
N ARG A 243 -21.76 11.16 3.13
CA ARG A 243 -22.75 10.35 2.40
C ARG A 243 -22.21 9.90 1.05
N LYS A 244 -21.60 10.80 0.28
CA LYS A 244 -21.01 10.46 -1.02
C LYS A 244 -19.81 9.53 -0.89
N LEU A 245 -19.00 9.73 0.15
CA LEU A 245 -17.87 8.86 0.45
C LEU A 245 -18.34 7.44 0.82
N LYS A 246 -19.37 7.32 1.67
CA LYS A 246 -20.01 6.03 2.00
C LYS A 246 -20.47 5.31 0.73
N ALA A 247 -21.23 6.00 -0.13
CA ALA A 247 -21.76 5.42 -1.36
C ALA A 247 -20.65 4.90 -2.29
N GLN A 248 -19.55 5.64 -2.45
CA GLN A 248 -18.42 5.19 -3.27
C GLN A 248 -17.72 3.94 -2.71
N LEU A 249 -17.52 3.88 -1.40
CA LEU A 249 -16.92 2.72 -0.74
C LEU A 249 -17.81 1.48 -0.89
N GLU A 250 -19.11 1.64 -0.68
CA GLU A 250 -20.10 0.56 -0.80
C GLU A 250 -20.23 0.06 -2.25
N ASP A 251 -20.23 0.96 -3.24
CA ASP A 251 -20.19 0.60 -4.67
C ASP A 251 -18.93 -0.22 -5.02
N SER A 252 -17.81 0.08 -4.37
CA SER A 252 -16.57 -0.70 -4.45
C SER A 252 -16.54 -1.95 -3.56
N ARG A 253 -17.71 -2.35 -3.02
CA ARG A 253 -17.91 -3.52 -2.14
C ARG A 253 -17.11 -3.46 -0.84
N TYR A 254 -16.86 -2.28 -0.29
CA TYR A 254 -16.32 -2.13 1.07
C TYR A 254 -17.47 -2.01 2.06
N GLN A 255 -17.24 -2.55 3.26
CA GLN A 255 -18.22 -2.48 4.35
C GLN A 255 -17.98 -1.22 5.17
N VAL A 256 -18.91 -0.27 5.06
CA VAL A 256 -18.92 0.92 5.92
C VAL A 256 -19.75 0.61 7.17
N MET A 257 -19.11 0.71 8.32
CA MET A 257 -19.68 0.38 9.62
C MET A 257 -20.39 1.57 10.26
N GLU A 258 -21.36 1.27 11.11
CA GLU A 258 -21.99 2.24 12.02
C GLU A 258 -21.34 2.14 13.41
N PRO A 259 -21.34 3.23 14.21
CA PRO A 259 -21.95 4.53 13.93
C PRO A 259 -21.08 5.44 13.06
N ILE A 260 -21.71 6.27 12.24
CA ILE A 260 -21.05 7.37 11.51
C ILE A 260 -21.20 8.68 12.29
N VAL A 261 -20.08 9.25 12.76
CA VAL A 261 -20.08 10.51 13.53
C VAL A 261 -20.10 11.73 12.61
N LYS A 262 -21.10 12.60 12.75
CA LYS A 262 -21.23 13.84 11.98
C LYS A 262 -21.27 15.04 12.91
N VAL A 263 -20.26 15.91 12.79
CA VAL A 263 -20.10 17.09 13.64
C VAL A 263 -20.50 18.35 12.88
N LYS A 264 -21.34 19.20 13.48
CA LYS A 264 -21.65 20.54 12.95
C LYS A 264 -20.69 21.57 13.54
N ALA A 265 -19.86 22.21 12.70
CA ALA A 265 -18.81 23.13 13.13
C ALA A 265 -17.88 22.53 14.21
N ARG A 266 -17.96 22.92 15.48
CA ARG A 266 -17.08 22.37 16.53
C ARG A 266 -17.73 21.18 17.26
N PRO A 267 -16.96 20.15 17.68
CA PRO A 267 -17.50 19.06 18.50
C PRO A 267 -18.14 19.57 19.80
N THR A 268 -19.35 19.10 20.10
CA THR A 268 -20.07 19.32 21.37
C THR A 268 -19.78 18.17 22.36
N GLU A 269 -20.28 18.27 23.60
CA GLU A 269 -20.19 17.16 24.56
C GLU A 269 -20.94 15.92 24.08
N GLU A 270 -22.07 16.09 23.39
CA GLU A 270 -22.79 14.99 22.74
C GLU A 270 -21.93 14.32 21.68
N ASN A 271 -21.27 15.09 20.79
CA ASN A 271 -20.35 14.51 19.81
C ASN A 271 -19.16 13.79 20.47
N LYS A 272 -18.67 14.26 21.61
CA LYS A 272 -17.61 13.53 22.35
C LYS A 272 -18.11 12.17 22.83
N ALA A 273 -19.34 12.08 23.33
CA ALA A 273 -19.94 10.81 23.71
C ALA A 273 -20.11 9.86 22.51
N GLU A 274 -20.52 10.39 21.35
CA GLU A 274 -20.58 9.62 20.09
C GLU A 274 -19.21 9.14 19.63
N ILE A 275 -18.18 9.99 19.70
CA ILE A 275 -16.79 9.65 19.37
C ILE A 275 -16.27 8.55 20.30
N LYS A 276 -16.57 8.61 21.60
CA LYS A 276 -16.21 7.56 22.57
C LYS A 276 -16.90 6.24 22.25
N LYS A 277 -18.19 6.28 21.86
CA LYS A 277 -18.91 5.09 21.41
C LYS A 277 -18.28 4.51 20.13
N LEU A 278 -17.99 5.37 19.15
CA LEU A 278 -17.32 4.99 17.92
C LEU A 278 -15.96 4.32 18.19
N ALA A 279 -15.15 4.86 19.10
CA ALA A 279 -13.85 4.29 19.48
C ALA A 279 -13.99 2.86 20.03
N LYS A 280 -14.96 2.62 20.90
CA LYS A 280 -15.25 1.28 21.43
C LYS A 280 -15.63 0.30 20.32
N THR A 281 -16.53 0.70 19.42
CA THR A 281 -16.94 -0.14 18.29
C THR A 281 -15.76 -0.42 17.35
N ILE A 282 -14.89 0.55 17.08
CA ILE A 282 -13.67 0.34 16.28
C ILE A 282 -12.75 -0.69 16.94
N ALA A 283 -12.52 -0.58 18.25
CA ALA A 283 -11.64 -1.48 18.99
C ALA A 283 -12.13 -2.95 18.91
N GLU A 284 -13.45 -3.16 18.98
CA GLU A 284 -14.08 -4.48 18.85
C GLU A 284 -13.92 -5.11 17.44
N GLN A 285 -13.60 -4.31 16.42
CA GLN A 285 -13.44 -4.77 15.04
C GLN A 285 -12.00 -5.13 14.66
N LEU A 286 -11.02 -4.89 15.53
CA LEU A 286 -9.64 -5.24 15.24
C LEU A 286 -9.44 -6.76 15.15
N PRO A 287 -8.56 -7.24 14.25
CA PRO A 287 -8.25 -8.65 14.16
C PRO A 287 -7.66 -9.17 15.49
N LYS A 288 -8.10 -10.36 15.89
CA LYS A 288 -7.69 -11.01 17.15
C LYS A 288 -6.23 -11.42 17.17
#